data_AF-A0A7X9PBH0-F1
#
_entry.id   AF-A0A7X9PBH0-F1
#
_cell.length_a   1.000
_cell.length_b   1.000
_cell.length_c   1.000
_cell.angle_alpha   90.00
_cell.angle_beta   90.00
_cell.angle_gamma   90.00
#
_symmetry.space_group_name_H-M   'P 1'
#
loop_
_entity.id
_entity.type
_entity.pdbx_description
1 polymer ?
#
loop_
_entity_poly.entity_id
_entity_poly.type
_entity_poly.pdbx_seq_one_letter_code
_entity_poly.pdbx_strand_id
1 'polypeptide(L)'
;MPVHYELHRHLGGAIVPRVFWRYLHRKGHILSTRFPRYEMLERYMTRPRSSLVDYLQLHRMVEGVQRLEALPYFVSKLVRGAYVFENIEYLELRYTPYLRTSESSAKENRLQQMEEVVDIIAEAARLP
;
A
#
# COMPACT_ATOMS: atom_id res chain seq x y z
N MET A 1 -10.60 26.52 8.82
CA MET A 1 -9.99 25.26 9.30
C MET A 1 -8.54 25.25 8.81
N PRO A 2 -7.57 24.75 9.58
CA PRO A 2 -6.20 24.66 9.09
C PRO A 2 -6.13 23.74 7.88
N VAL A 3 -5.44 24.19 6.82
CA VAL A 3 -5.18 23.40 5.63
C VAL A 3 -4.01 22.47 5.92
N HIS A 4 -4.18 21.17 5.72
CA HIS A 4 -3.12 20.18 5.95
C HIS A 4 -2.55 19.68 4.63
N TYR A 5 -1.25 19.92 4.44
CA TYR A 5 -0.45 19.44 3.32
C TYR A 5 0.41 18.27 3.79
N GLU A 6 0.39 17.15 3.05
CA GLU A 6 1.21 15.98 3.31
C GLU A 6 2.12 15.75 2.11
N LEU A 7 3.43 15.89 2.30
CA LEU A 7 4.43 15.82 1.21
C LEU A 7 5.27 14.54 1.26
N HIS A 8 5.09 13.70 2.29
CA HIS A 8 5.93 12.52 2.51
C HIS A 8 5.11 11.31 2.95
N ARG A 9 4.12 10.93 2.15
CA ARG A 9 3.36 9.70 2.38
C ARG A 9 3.82 8.58 1.46
N HIS A 10 4.30 7.47 2.02
CA HIS A 10 4.63 6.27 1.25
C HIS A 10 3.42 5.35 1.12
N LEU A 11 3.02 4.97 -0.11
CA LEU A 11 1.88 4.07 -0.36
C LEU A 11 1.99 2.73 0.39
N GLY A 12 3.19 2.15 0.45
CA GLY A 12 3.46 0.90 1.18
C GLY A 12 3.40 1.03 2.71
N GLY A 13 3.59 2.25 3.22
CA GLY A 13 3.56 2.55 4.65
C GLY A 13 2.23 3.10 5.15
N ALA A 14 1.42 3.67 4.26
CA ALA A 14 0.18 4.38 4.57
C ALA A 14 -1.06 3.47 4.60
N ILE A 15 -0.86 2.15 4.65
CA ILE A 15 -1.96 1.20 4.59
C ILE A 15 -2.66 1.07 5.95
N VAL A 16 -3.98 1.24 5.97
CA VAL A 16 -4.79 0.95 7.16
C VAL A 16 -4.81 -0.56 7.40
N PRO A 17 -4.37 -1.08 8.57
CA PRO A 17 -4.28 -2.53 8.82
C PRO A 17 -5.59 -3.28 8.56
N ARG A 18 -6.73 -2.67 8.90
CA ARG A 18 -8.05 -3.29 8.71
C ARG A 18 -8.39 -3.46 7.22
N VAL A 19 -8.01 -2.49 6.39
CA VAL A 19 -8.22 -2.53 4.93
C VAL A 19 -7.37 -3.65 4.33
N PHE A 20 -6.11 -3.75 4.74
CA PHE A 20 -5.18 -4.80 4.31
C PHE A 20 -5.69 -6.18 4.71
N TRP A 21 -6.02 -6.38 5.99
CA TRP A 21 -6.53 -7.65 6.51
C TRP A 21 -7.76 -8.14 5.75
N ARG A 22 -8.76 -7.26 5.56
CA ARG A 22 -9.99 -7.60 4.83
C ARG A 22 -9.73 -7.90 3.36
N TYR A 23 -8.71 -7.28 2.74
CA TYR A 23 -8.32 -7.59 1.37
C TYR A 23 -7.74 -9.00 1.29
N LEU A 24 -6.76 -9.32 2.15
CA LEU A 24 -6.12 -10.63 2.20
C LEU A 24 -7.13 -11.77 2.34
N HIS A 25 -8.05 -11.64 3.28
CA HIS A 25 -9.09 -12.64 3.54
C HIS A 25 -10.08 -12.77 2.39
N ARG A 26 -10.54 -11.66 1.81
CA ARG A 26 -11.45 -11.70 0.66
C ARG A 26 -10.83 -12.30 -0.60
N LYS A 27 -9.53 -12.14 -0.78
CA LYS A 27 -8.78 -12.66 -1.93
C LYS A 27 -8.18 -14.06 -1.70
N GLY A 28 -8.39 -14.66 -0.52
CA GLY A 28 -7.79 -15.95 -0.18
C GLY A 28 -6.25 -15.93 -0.23
N HIS A 29 -5.63 -14.77 0.01
CA HIS A 29 -4.17 -14.61 -0.13
C HIS A 29 -3.44 -15.41 0.94
N ILE A 30 -2.25 -15.95 0.65
CA ILE A 30 -1.48 -16.80 1.59
C ILE A 30 -1.23 -16.12 2.96
N LEU A 31 -1.07 -14.80 3.00
CA LEU A 31 -0.91 -14.07 4.26
C LEU A 31 -2.16 -14.11 5.17
N SER A 32 -3.34 -14.46 4.65
CA SER A 32 -4.54 -14.67 5.46
C SER A 32 -4.41 -15.87 6.39
N THR A 33 -3.65 -16.91 6.00
CA THR A 33 -3.36 -18.06 6.87
C THR A 33 -2.32 -17.73 7.94
N ARG A 34 -1.39 -16.81 7.64
CA ARG A 34 -0.45 -16.25 8.62
C ARG A 34 -1.14 -15.32 9.62
N PHE A 35 -2.16 -14.59 9.18
CA PHE A 35 -2.92 -13.65 10.00
C PHE A 35 -4.43 -13.96 9.99
N PRO A 36 -4.87 -15.10 10.54
CA PRO A 36 -6.28 -15.51 10.49
C PRO A 36 -7.19 -14.61 11.33
N ARG A 37 -6.63 -13.86 12.28
CA ARG A 37 -7.35 -12.85 13.07
C ARG A 37 -6.74 -11.47 12.87
N TYR A 38 -7.59 -10.44 12.88
CA TYR A 38 -7.18 -9.06 12.64
C TYR A 38 -6.12 -8.59 13.65
N GLU A 39 -6.30 -8.92 14.92
CA GLU A 39 -5.46 -8.46 16.03
C GLU A 39 -4.00 -8.94 15.87
N MET A 40 -3.80 -10.06 15.17
CA MET A 40 -2.47 -10.57 14.87
C MET A 40 -1.77 -9.76 13.77
N LEU A 41 -2.50 -9.36 12.73
CA LEU A 41 -1.96 -8.46 11.72
C LEU A 41 -1.68 -7.08 12.33
N GLU A 42 -2.65 -6.52 13.05
CA GLU A 42 -2.53 -5.21 13.67
C GLU A 42 -1.29 -5.16 14.57
N ARG A 43 -1.14 -6.12 15.50
CA ARG A 43 0.05 -6.22 16.36
C ARG A 43 1.35 -6.34 15.54
N TYR A 44 1.35 -7.09 14.45
CA TYR A 44 2.54 -7.23 13.61
C TYR A 44 2.92 -5.91 12.91
N MET A 45 1.93 -5.16 12.43
CA MET A 45 2.10 -3.90 11.70
C MET A 45 2.48 -2.74 12.63
N THR A 46 1.98 -2.72 13.87
CA THR A 46 2.18 -1.60 14.80
C THR A 46 3.27 -1.82 15.84
N ARG A 47 3.77 -3.05 16.04
CA ARG A 47 4.85 -3.30 17.01
C ARG A 47 6.12 -2.51 16.62
N PRO A 48 6.86 -1.95 17.59
CA PRO A 48 8.12 -1.26 17.33
C PRO A 48 9.15 -2.19 16.67
N ARG A 49 10.11 -1.58 15.98
CA ARG A 49 11.18 -2.26 15.24
C ARG A 49 12.52 -1.76 15.75
N SER A 50 13.45 -2.68 15.94
CA SER A 50 14.81 -2.41 16.44
C SER A 50 15.73 -1.77 15.41
N SER A 51 15.41 -1.90 14.12
CA SER A 51 16.23 -1.41 13.03
C SER A 51 15.40 -0.99 11.82
N LEU A 52 16.00 -0.16 10.96
CA LEU A 52 15.43 0.18 9.65
C LEU A 52 15.19 -1.08 8.81
N VAL A 53 16.10 -2.05 8.85
CA VAL A 53 15.96 -3.31 8.10
C VAL A 53 14.70 -4.05 8.53
N ASP A 54 14.46 -4.19 9.84
CA ASP A 54 13.27 -4.87 10.37
C ASP A 54 11.99 -4.10 10.05
N TYR A 55 12.06 -2.78 10.01
CA TYR A 55 10.95 -1.91 9.60
C TYR A 55 10.61 -2.12 8.11
N LEU A 56 11.61 -2.15 7.24
CA LEU A 56 11.40 -2.33 5.80
C LEU A 56 10.83 -3.71 5.42
N GLN A 57 10.96 -4.73 6.28
CA GLN A 57 10.29 -6.02 6.05
C GLN A 57 8.76 -5.90 6.03
N LEU A 58 8.18 -4.99 6.82
CA LEU A 58 6.75 -4.71 6.77
C LEU A 58 6.37 -4.13 5.40
N HIS A 59 7.16 -3.16 4.91
CA HIS A 59 6.90 -2.51 3.62
C HIS A 59 6.99 -3.51 2.47
N ARG A 60 8.04 -4.36 2.43
CA ARG A 60 8.16 -5.41 1.42
C ARG A 60 6.95 -6.36 1.39
N MET A 61 6.43 -6.72 2.56
CA MET A 61 5.22 -7.56 2.65
C MET A 61 3.98 -6.84 2.08
N VAL A 62 3.79 -5.56 2.38
CA VAL A 62 2.66 -4.77 1.87
C VAL A 62 2.79 -4.54 0.38
N GLU A 63 3.96 -4.14 -0.10
CA GLU A 63 4.24 -3.85 -1.50
C GLU A 63 4.06 -5.09 -2.40
N GLY A 64 4.47 -6.27 -1.91
CA GLY A 64 4.24 -7.53 -2.60
C GLY A 64 2.75 -7.89 -2.76
N VAL A 65 1.85 -7.29 -1.98
CA VAL A 65 0.39 -7.45 -2.14
C VAL A 65 -0.20 -6.32 -3.00
N GLN A 66 0.37 -5.11 -2.93
CA GLN A 66 -0.02 -3.95 -3.73
C GLN A 66 0.52 -4.02 -5.18
N ARG A 67 0.29 -5.15 -5.88
CA ARG A 67 0.62 -5.30 -7.31
C ARG A 67 -0.50 -4.76 -8.20
N LEU A 68 -0.27 -4.74 -9.52
CA LEU A 68 -1.16 -4.17 -10.56
C LEU A 68 -2.66 -4.31 -10.25
N GLU A 69 -3.15 -5.53 -10.06
CA GLU A 69 -4.57 -5.82 -9.81
C GLU A 69 -5.13 -5.21 -8.50
N ALA A 70 -4.28 -5.08 -7.48
CA ALA A 70 -4.66 -4.65 -6.14
C ALA A 70 -4.51 -3.13 -5.94
N LEU A 71 -3.67 -2.48 -6.75
CA LEU A 71 -3.34 -1.07 -6.62
C LEU A 71 -4.56 -0.14 -6.61
N PRO A 72 -5.55 -0.29 -7.53
CA PRO A 72 -6.72 0.61 -7.52
C PRO A 72 -7.48 0.58 -6.19
N TYR A 73 -7.60 -0.60 -5.59
CA TYR A 73 -8.26 -0.76 -4.30
C TYR A 73 -7.49 -0.06 -3.18
N PHE A 74 -6.17 -0.21 -3.12
CA PHE A 74 -5.38 0.36 -2.03
C PHE A 74 -5.20 1.87 -2.16
N VAL A 75 -4.99 2.39 -3.37
CA VAL A 75 -4.85 3.82 -3.63
C VAL A 75 -6.15 4.55 -3.31
N SER A 76 -7.30 4.08 -3.81
CA SER A 76 -8.59 4.70 -3.51
C SER A 76 -8.89 4.74 -2.01
N LYS A 77 -8.59 3.67 -1.25
CA LYS A 77 -8.78 3.66 0.21
C LYS A 77 -7.84 4.61 0.94
N LEU A 78 -6.62 4.78 0.46
CA LEU A 78 -5.66 5.73 1.02
C LEU A 78 -6.13 7.17 0.77
N VAL A 79 -6.43 7.53 -0.49
CA VAL A 79 -6.86 8.89 -0.86
C VAL A 79 -8.14 9.26 -0.13
N ARG A 80 -9.13 8.36 -0.10
CA ARG A 80 -10.35 8.54 0.70
C ARG A 80 -10.05 8.77 2.17
N GLY A 81 -9.10 8.03 2.72
CA GLY A 81 -8.71 8.15 4.13
C GLY A 81 -8.11 9.51 4.44
N ALA A 82 -7.15 9.93 3.60
CA ALA A 82 -6.49 11.22 3.69
C ALA A 82 -7.49 12.38 3.62
N TYR A 83 -8.43 12.32 2.67
CA TYR A 83 -9.45 13.36 2.50
C TYR A 83 -10.51 13.36 3.61
N VAL A 84 -11.17 12.22 3.85
CA VAL A 84 -12.36 12.15 4.71
C VAL A 84 -12.02 12.14 6.21
N PHE A 85 -10.90 11.52 6.60
CA PHE A 85 -10.58 11.30 8.02
C PHE A 85 -9.38 12.13 8.50
N GLU A 86 -8.45 12.49 7.62
CA GLU A 86 -7.27 13.28 7.97
C GLU A 86 -7.40 14.76 7.58
N ASN A 87 -8.43 15.16 6.81
CA ASN A 87 -8.62 16.51 6.25
C ASN A 87 -7.39 17.02 5.48
N ILE A 88 -6.71 16.13 4.76
CA ILE A 88 -5.58 16.47 3.89
C ILE A 88 -6.14 17.02 2.57
N GLU A 89 -5.80 18.27 2.25
CA GLU A 89 -6.24 18.94 1.02
C GLU A 89 -5.25 18.74 -0.14
N TYR A 90 -3.99 18.44 0.18
CA TYR A 90 -2.93 18.18 -0.79
C TYR A 90 -2.02 17.05 -0.30
N LEU A 91 -1.83 16.04 -1.15
CA LEU A 91 -1.10 14.82 -0.84
C LEU A 91 -0.08 14.51 -1.94
N GLU A 92 1.21 14.49 -1.60
CA GLU A 92 2.25 13.87 -2.42
C GLU A 92 2.41 12.40 -2.02
N LEU A 93 1.85 11.51 -2.84
CA LEU A 93 1.97 10.07 -2.66
C LEU A 93 3.25 9.53 -3.29
N ARG A 94 4.12 8.96 -2.46
CA ARG A 94 5.41 8.38 -2.84
C ARG A 94 5.32 6.86 -2.94
N TYR A 95 5.92 6.29 -3.97
CA TYR A 95 5.97 4.86 -4.20
C TYR A 95 7.12 4.48 -5.12
N THR A 96 7.55 3.22 -5.05
CA THR A 96 8.54 2.65 -5.96
C THR A 96 7.83 1.72 -6.94
N PRO A 97 7.70 2.07 -8.23
CA PRO A 97 6.97 1.25 -9.20
C PRO A 97 7.53 -0.17 -9.32
N TYR A 98 8.86 -0.30 -9.34
CA TYR A 98 9.53 -1.60 -9.49
C TYR A 98 9.17 -2.61 -8.40
N LEU A 99 8.88 -2.17 -7.17
CA LEU A 99 8.50 -3.04 -6.05
C LEU A 99 7.06 -3.57 -6.14
N ARG A 100 6.29 -3.14 -7.15
CA ARG A 100 4.88 -3.51 -7.39
C ARG A 100 4.70 -4.34 -8.67
N THR A 101 5.81 -4.66 -9.32
CA THR A 101 5.88 -5.51 -10.51
C THR A 101 5.91 -6.99 -10.11
N SER A 102 5.68 -7.89 -11.07
CA SER A 102 5.78 -9.32 -10.83
C SER A 102 7.24 -9.77 -10.67
N GLU A 103 7.56 -10.41 -9.54
CA GLU A 103 8.91 -10.91 -9.28
C GLU A 103 9.32 -12.09 -10.17
N SER A 104 8.34 -12.83 -10.71
CA SER A 104 8.58 -13.96 -11.61
C SER A 104 8.83 -13.55 -13.06
N SER A 105 8.60 -12.27 -13.40
CA SER A 105 8.78 -11.76 -14.75
C SER A 105 10.24 -11.40 -15.04
N ALA A 106 10.65 -11.55 -16.30
CA ALA A 106 11.94 -11.05 -16.78
C ALA A 106 12.07 -9.54 -16.53
N LYS A 107 13.30 -9.05 -16.38
CA LYS A 107 13.59 -7.67 -16.01
C LYS A 107 12.93 -6.67 -16.97
N GLU A 108 12.97 -6.96 -18.26
CA GLU A 108 12.41 -6.13 -19.34
C GLU A 108 10.90 -5.97 -19.16
N ASN A 109 10.19 -7.06 -18.86
CA ASN A 109 8.75 -7.03 -18.58
C ASN A 109 8.45 -6.28 -17.29
N ARG A 110 9.30 -6.37 -16.27
CA ARG A 110 9.14 -5.59 -15.04
C ARG A 110 9.30 -4.10 -15.29
N LEU A 111 10.21 -3.69 -16.17
CA LEU A 111 10.35 -2.28 -16.53
C LEU A 111 9.10 -1.76 -17.24
N GLN A 112 8.50 -2.54 -18.15
CA GLN A 112 7.22 -2.18 -18.78
C GLN A 112 6.08 -2.06 -17.75
N GLN A 113 6.00 -3.01 -16.80
CA GLN A 113 5.01 -2.94 -15.72
C GLN A 113 5.17 -1.71 -14.82
N MET A 114 6.36 -1.07 -14.76
CA MET A 114 6.51 0.17 -13.98
C MET A 114 5.66 1.31 -14.53
N GLU A 115 5.51 1.41 -15.86
CA GLU A 115 4.65 2.41 -16.49
C GLU A 115 3.19 2.15 -16.12
N GLU A 116 2.75 0.89 -16.23
CA GLU A 116 1.39 0.48 -15.84
C GLU A 116 1.10 0.77 -14.36
N VAL A 117 2.06 0.55 -13.46
CA VAL A 117 1.92 0.91 -12.04
C VAL A 117 1.69 2.43 -11.87
N VAL A 118 2.41 3.27 -12.61
CA VAL A 118 2.25 4.73 -12.54
C VAL A 118 0.87 5.14 -13.03
N ASP A 119 0.43 4.61 -14.16
CA ASP A 119 -0.88 4.93 -14.74
C ASP A 119 -2.04 4.50 -13.84
N ILE A 120 -1.96 3.28 -13.29
CA ILE A 120 -2.95 2.76 -12.35
C ILE A 120 -3.05 3.64 -11.10
N ILE A 121 -1.91 4.05 -10.53
CA ILE A 121 -1.91 4.90 -9.34
C ILE A 121 -2.47 6.29 -9.67
N ALA A 122 -2.07 6.87 -10.80
CA ALA A 122 -2.55 8.18 -11.24
C ALA A 122 -4.07 8.19 -11.43
N GLU A 123 -4.64 7.15 -12.05
CA GLU A 123 -6.08 7.05 -12.26
C GLU A 123 -6.82 6.78 -10.94
N ALA A 124 -6.34 5.84 -10.13
CA ALA A 124 -6.97 5.49 -8.86
C ALA A 124 -6.92 6.64 -7.83
N ALA A 125 -5.98 7.58 -7.96
CA ALA A 125 -5.87 8.74 -7.08
C ALA A 125 -6.85 9.87 -7.41
N ARG A 126 -7.51 9.85 -8.59
CA ARG A 126 -8.49 10.88 -8.99
C ARG A 126 -9.84 10.75 -8.29
N LEU A 127 -10.15 9.57 -7.75
CA LEU A 127 -11.45 9.25 -7.17
C LEU A 127 -11.32 9.06 -5.65
N PRO A 128 -11.91 9.94 -4.81
CA PRO A 128 -12.05 9.69 -3.38
C PRO A 128 -13.06 8.58 -3.05
#